data_AF-A0A9P0Q8J5-F1
#
_entry.id   AF-A0A9P0Q8J5-F1
#
_cell.length_a   1.000
_cell.length_b   1.000
_cell.length_c   1.000
_cell.angle_alpha   90.00
_cell.angle_beta   90.00
_cell.angle_gamma   90.00
#
_symmetry.space_group_name_H-M   'P 1'
#
loop_
_entity.id
_entity.type
_entity.pdbx_description
1 polymer ?
#
loop_
_entity_poly.entity_id
_entity_poly.type
_entity_poly.pdbx_seq_one_letter_code
_entity_poly.pdbx_strand_id
1 'polypeptide(L)' 'MRLAITLRYLATGDSFQSLHFLFKVSPQLISTIVPEVCKALNQIPLKNGWKSKKDSAQNFLQPLVQ' A
#
# COMPACT_ATOMS: atom_id res chain seq x y z
N MET A 1 11.66 3.01 -8.68
CA MET A 1 10.64 2.03 -9.14
C MET A 1 9.45 1.89 -8.19
N ARG A 2 9.64 1.65 -6.89
CA ARG A 2 8.55 1.42 -5.90
C ARG A 2 7.49 2.54 -5.84
N LEU A 3 7.92 3.80 -5.87
CA LEU A 3 7.02 4.97 -5.91
C LEU A 3 6.19 5.04 -7.19
N ALA A 4 6.81 4.82 -8.35
CA ALA A 4 6.14 4.88 -9.65
C ALA A 4 5.06 3.79 -9.80
N ILE A 5 5.34 2.58 -9.33
CA ILE A 5 4.38 1.46 -9.29
C ILE A 5 3.18 1.84 -8.43
N THR A 6 3.41 2.37 -7.24
CA THR A 6 2.34 2.76 -6.32
C THR A 6 1.53 3.93 -6.86
N LEU A 7 2.18 4.95 -7.43
CA LEU A 7 1.47 6.09 -8.04
C LEU A 7 0.64 5.65 -9.23
N ARG A 8 1.14 4.74 -10.08
CA ARG A 8 0.37 4.15 -11.18
C ARG A 8 -0.82 3.36 -10.65
N TYR A 9 -0.62 2.54 -9.62
CA TYR A 9 -1.70 1.79 -8.97
C TYR A 9 -2.80 2.73 -8.45
N LEU A 10 -2.42 3.82 -7.77
CA LEU A 10 -3.38 4.80 -7.23
C LEU A 10 -4.06 5.63 -8.33
N ALA A 11 -3.35 5.99 -9.39
CA ALA A 11 -3.88 6.81 -10.47
C ALA A 11 -4.77 6.02 -11.45
N THR A 12 -4.46 4.75 -11.70
CA THR A 12 -5.19 3.90 -12.66
C THR A 12 -6.16 2.94 -11.98
N GLY A 13 -5.90 2.53 -10.73
CA GLY A 13 -6.70 1.52 -10.02
C GLY A 13 -6.55 0.10 -10.58
N ASP A 14 -5.51 -0.15 -11.39
CA ASP A 14 -5.33 -1.43 -12.07
C ASP A 14 -4.90 -2.55 -11.09
N SER A 15 -5.28 -3.76 -11.42
CA SER A 15 -4.89 -5.00 -10.74
C SER A 15 -3.37 -5.21 -10.69
N PHE A 16 -2.91 -5.95 -9.67
CA PHE A 16 -1.49 -6.29 -9.54
C PHE A 16 -0.96 -7.13 -10.70
N GLN A 17 -1.82 -7.89 -11.38
CA GLN A 17 -1.47 -8.68 -12.56
C GLN A 17 -1.04 -7.78 -13.73
N SER A 18 -1.80 -6.72 -14.00
CA SER A 18 -1.49 -5.75 -15.06
C SER A 18 -0.20 -4.98 -14.75
N LEU A 19 -0.03 -4.55 -13.49
CA LEU A 19 1.21 -3.90 -13.05
C LEU A 19 2.41 -4.84 -13.16
N HIS A 20 2.25 -6.15 -12.94
CA HIS A 20 3.30 -7.13 -13.17
C HIS A 20 3.76 -7.13 -14.63
N PHE A 21 2.83 -7.13 -15.60
CA PHE A 21 3.20 -7.06 -17.01
C PHE A 21 3.87 -5.74 -17.40
N LEU A 22 3.39 -4.63 -16.84
CA LEU A 22 3.92 -3.28 -17.11
C LEU A 22 5.34 -3.07 -16.56
N PHE A 23 5.57 -3.46 -15.31
CA PHE A 23 6.83 -3.20 -14.62
C PHE A 23 7.77 -4.40 -14.56
N LYS A 24 7.34 -5.58 -15.03
CA LYS A 24 8.06 -6.87 -14.93
C LYS A 24 8.42 -7.22 -13.48
N VAL A 25 7.49 -6.95 -12.55
CA VAL A 25 7.67 -7.15 -11.10
C VAL A 25 6.62 -8.11 -10.58
N SER A 26 7.03 -9.11 -9.80
CA SER A 26 6.13 -10.11 -9.21
C SER A 26 4.93 -9.46 -8.48
N PRO A 27 3.70 -9.96 -8.68
CA PRO A 27 2.51 -9.42 -8.01
C PRO A 27 2.60 -9.51 -6.48
N GLN A 28 3.34 -10.49 -5.95
CA GLN A 28 3.61 -10.61 -4.51
C GLN A 28 4.44 -9.42 -3.99
N LEU A 29 5.40 -8.96 -4.79
CA LEU A 29 6.22 -7.81 -4.45
C LEU A 29 5.41 -6.50 -4.58
N ILE A 30 4.52 -6.39 -5.57
CA ILE A 30 3.62 -5.24 -5.70
C ILE A 30 2.70 -5.14 -4.47
N SER A 31 2.15 -6.27 -4.02
CA SER A 31 1.28 -6.34 -2.83
C SER A 31 1.98 -5.92 -1.54
N THR A 32 3.31 -6.01 -1.45
CA THR A 32 4.09 -5.51 -0.30
C THR A 32 4.54 -4.06 -0.50
N ILE A 33 4.90 -3.66 -1.72
CA ILE A 33 5.34 -2.30 -2.04
C ILE A 33 4.21 -1.27 -1.86
N VAL A 34 3.02 -1.54 -2.39
CA VAL A 34 1.90 -0.58 -2.37
C VAL A 34 1.55 -0.12 -0.95
N PRO A 35 1.28 -0.99 0.03
CA PRO A 35 0.99 -0.56 1.40
C PRO A 35 2.18 0.09 2.11
N GLU A 36 3.42 -0.35 1.82
CA GLU A 36 4.63 0.29 2.38
C GLU A 36 4.74 1.75 1.93
N VAL A 37 4.59 1.99 0.62
CA VAL A 37 4.66 3.34 0.05
C VAL A 37 3.47 4.18 0.49
N CYS A 38 2.25 3.62 0.56
CA CYS A 38 1.09 4.31 1.11
C CYS A 38 1.29 4.70 2.59
N LYS A 39 1.92 3.84 3.39
CA LYS A 39 2.27 4.15 4.79
C LYS A 39 3.31 5.25 4.87
N ALA A 40 4.37 5.18 4.06
CA ALA A 40 5.38 6.22 3.98
C ALA A 40 4.76 7.57 3.56
N LEU A 41 3.87 7.57 2.56
CA LEU A 41 3.14 8.77 2.13
C LEU A 41 2.24 9.34 3.23
N ASN A 42 1.56 8.49 4.00
CA ASN A 42 0.74 8.93 5.13
C ASN A 42 1.58 9.41 6.34
N GLN A 43 2.81 8.91 6.47
CA GLN A 43 3.76 9.36 7.49
C GLN A 43 4.44 10.67 7.13
N ILE A 44 4.47 11.06 5.85
CA ILE A 44 4.91 12.39 5.44
C ILE A 44 3.88 13.38 6.00
N PRO A 45 4.26 14.23 6.97
CA PRO A 45 3.34 15.22 7.50
C PRO A 45 3.13 16.27 6.40
N LEU A 46 2.05 16.11 5.64
CA LEU A 46 1.52 17.22 4.84
C LEU A 46 1.25 18.35 5.85
N LYS A 47 1.90 19.50 5.64
CA LYS A 47 1.94 20.69 6.53
C LYS A 47 0.58 21.41 6.63
N ASN A 48 -0.50 20.66 6.65
CA ASN A 48 -1.87 21.09 6.58
C ASN A 48 -2.72 20.04 7.30
N GLY A 49 -2.78 20.17 8.62
CA GLY A 49 -3.98 19.96 9.46
C GLY A 49 -4.76 18.63 9.47
N TRP A 50 -4.45 17.61 8.67
CA TRP A 50 -5.26 16.39 8.59
C TRP A 50 -4.61 15.21 9.30
N LYS A 51 -4.83 15.09 10.62
CA LYS A 51 -4.62 13.83 11.35
C LYS A 51 -5.85 12.94 11.16
N SER A 52 -5.83 12.07 10.14
CA SER A 52 -6.82 10.98 10.09
C SER A 52 -6.31 9.81 10.93
N LYS A 53 -7.02 9.47 12.01
CA LYS A 53 -6.80 8.21 12.74
C LYS A 53 -6.97 7.06 11.75
N LYS A 54 -6.00 6.14 11.73
CA LYS A 54 -6.26 4.75 11.39
C LYS A 54 -5.68 3.92 12.52
N ASP A 55 -6.51 3.70 13.52
CA ASP A 55 -6.35 2.64 14.50
C ASP A 55 -7.45 1.60 14.24
N SER A 56 -7.19 0.34 14.62
CA SER A 56 -8.18 -0.72 14.84
C SER A 56 -8.55 -1.72 13.72
N ALA A 57 -7.68 -2.03 12.74
CA ALA A 57 -7.91 -3.24 11.90
C ALA A 57 -6.70 -4.20 11.76
N GLN A 58 -5.54 -3.90 12.35
CA GLN A 58 -4.39 -4.84 12.34
C GLN A 58 -4.26 -5.67 13.63
N ASN A 59 -5.31 -5.81 14.42
CA ASN A 59 -5.35 -6.73 15.57
C ASN A 59 -6.59 -7.64 15.53
N PHE A 60 -6.87 -8.25 14.38
CA PHE A 60 -7.96 -9.24 14.24
C PHE A 60 -7.52 -10.58 13.66
N LEU A 61 -6.22 -10.88 13.68
CA LEU A 61 -5.72 -12.24 13.45
C LEU A 61 -4.81 -12.66 14.61
N GLN A 62 -5.42 -12.83 15.78
CA GLN A 62 -4.96 -13.80 16.76
C GLN A 62 -6.01 -14.93 16.72
N PRO A 63 -5.78 -16.05 16.01
CA PRO A 63 -6.52 -17.26 16.31
C PRO A 63 -6.09 -17.67 17.72
N LEU A 64 -7.04 -17.60 18.66
CA LEU A 64 -6.99 -18.40 19.87
C LEU A 64 -6.87 -19.86 19.43
N VAL A 65 -5.65 -20.38 19.37
CA VAL A 65 -5.43 -21.80 19.63
C VAL A 65 -5.70 -21.92 21.13
N GLN A 66 -6.90 -22.39 21.44
CA GLN A 66 -7.25 -22.83 22.77
C GLN A 66 -6.96 -24.32 22.89
#